data_AF-A0A6G2JJ11-F1
#
_entry.id   AF-A0A6G2JJ11-F1
#
_cell.length_a   1.000
_cell.length_b   1.000
_cell.length_c   1.000
_cell.angle_alpha   90.00
_cell.angle_beta   90.00
_cell.angle_gamma   90.00
#
_symmetry.space_group_name_H-M   'P 1'
#
loop_
_entity.id
_entity.type
_entity.pdbx_description
1 polymer ?
#
loop_
_entity_poly.entity_id
_entity_poly.type
_entity_poly.pdbx_seq_one_letter_code
_entity_poly.pdbx_strand_id
1 'polypeptide(L)'
;MYLLDTEVVSELRRSQPHKDALAWFSDVAPDQVYLSAVTVGEIQTGIEFARAKDASRAAELESWMGKLMDSQRVLPMDTAVFRVWGRLLYRRWDVRMTDAMIAATAVVHRLTVVTGDPESYDRLGVETLNPYEKVNGNV
;
A
#
# COMPACT_ATOMS: atom_id res chain seq x y z
N MET A 1 5.13 -12.44 -3.26
CA MET A 1 4.39 -11.88 -2.11
C MET A 1 4.42 -10.37 -2.25
N TYR A 2 3.34 -9.70 -1.91
CA TYR A 2 3.03 -8.35 -2.37
C TYR A 2 2.72 -7.43 -1.19
N LEU A 3 3.20 -6.19 -1.24
CA LEU A 3 2.87 -5.12 -0.31
C LEU A 3 2.02 -4.09 -1.06
N LEU A 4 0.77 -3.88 -0.65
CA LEU A 4 -0.08 -2.90 -1.32
C LEU A 4 0.30 -1.48 -0.91
N ASP A 5 0.46 -0.61 -1.89
CA ASP A 5 0.50 0.83 -1.69
C ASP A 5 -0.89 1.36 -1.31
N THR A 6 -0.94 2.49 -0.60
CA THR A 6 -2.14 3.11 -0.05
C THR A 6 -3.15 3.49 -1.13
N GLU A 7 -2.67 3.95 -2.28
CA GLU A 7 -3.55 4.28 -3.39
C GLU A 7 -4.26 3.06 -3.97
N VAL A 8 -3.59 1.91 -4.06
CA VAL A 8 -4.17 0.66 -4.55
C VAL A 8 -5.23 0.15 -3.58
N VAL A 9 -4.96 0.20 -2.27
CA VAL A 9 -5.95 -0.14 -1.23
C VAL A 9 -7.18 0.76 -1.33
N SER A 10 -6.96 2.06 -1.56
CA SER A 10 -8.03 3.05 -1.72
C SER A 10 -8.85 2.83 -2.99
N GLU A 11 -8.20 2.41 -4.08
CA GLU A 11 -8.85 2.07 -5.35
C GLU A 11 -9.76 0.85 -5.21
N LEU A 12 -9.27 -0.24 -4.60
CA LEU A 12 -10.02 -1.48 -4.39
C LEU A 12 -11.29 -1.29 -3.55
N ARG A 13 -11.35 -0.22 -2.74
CA ARG A 13 -12.53 0.14 -1.95
C ARG A 13 -13.63 0.84 -2.77
N ARG A 14 -13.31 1.45 -3.90
CA ARG A 14 -14.28 2.27 -4.67
C ARG A 14 -15.52 1.45 -5.01
N SER A 15 -16.67 2.11 -5.17
CA SER A 15 -17.91 1.43 -5.58
C SER A 15 -17.77 0.73 -6.94
N GLN A 16 -16.89 1.27 -7.79
CA GLN A 16 -16.49 0.70 -9.06
C GLN A 16 -14.96 0.77 -9.16
N PRO A 17 -14.24 -0.24 -8.62
CA PRO A 17 -12.80 -0.32 -8.72
C PRO A 17 -12.33 -0.51 -10.17
N HIS A 18 -11.08 -0.16 -10.44
CA HIS A 18 -10.42 -0.52 -11.69
C HIS A 18 -10.46 -2.03 -11.90
N LYS A 19 -10.97 -2.46 -13.07
CA LYS A 19 -11.26 -3.87 -13.35
C LYS A 19 -10.02 -4.75 -13.27
N ASP A 20 -8.90 -4.29 -13.82
CA ASP A 20 -7.65 -5.06 -13.83
C ASP A 20 -7.03 -5.18 -12.43
N ALA A 21 -7.14 -4.15 -11.59
CA ALA A 21 -6.65 -4.21 -10.22
C ALA A 21 -7.50 -5.14 -9.36
N LEU A 22 -8.82 -5.09 -9.54
CA LEU A 22 -9.73 -6.02 -8.89
C LEU A 22 -9.48 -7.48 -9.34
N ALA A 23 -9.23 -7.70 -10.63
CA ALA A 23 -8.91 -9.02 -11.17
C ALA A 23 -7.59 -9.54 -10.59
N TRP A 24 -6.52 -8.75 -10.66
CA TRP A 24 -5.23 -9.10 -10.06
C TRP A 24 -5.36 -9.42 -8.57
N PHE A 25 -6.06 -8.59 -7.80
CA PHE A 25 -6.24 -8.81 -6.37
C PHE A 25 -7.06 -10.09 -6.07
N SER A 26 -8.02 -10.44 -6.94
CA SER A 26 -8.83 -11.65 -6.80
C SER A 26 -8.06 -12.93 -7.17
N ASP A 27 -7.06 -12.83 -8.05
CA ASP A 27 -6.25 -13.96 -8.51
C ASP A 27 -5.10 -14.30 -7.55
N VAL A 28 -4.64 -13.34 -6.75
CA VAL A 28 -3.56 -13.53 -5.77
C VAL A 28 -4.10 -14.17 -4.48
N ALA A 29 -3.39 -15.17 -3.95
CA ALA A 29 -3.78 -15.81 -2.71
C ALA A 29 -3.74 -14.80 -1.52
N PRO A 30 -4.74 -14.78 -0.62
CA PRO A 30 -4.81 -13.80 0.46
C PRO A 30 -3.59 -13.76 1.40
N ASP A 31 -2.89 -14.88 1.60
CA ASP A 31 -1.68 -14.98 2.42
C ASP A 31 -0.41 -14.45 1.73
N GLN A 32 -0.52 -14.10 0.45
CA GLN A 32 0.54 -13.47 -0.34
C GLN A 32 0.43 -11.95 -0.37
N VAL A 33 -0.62 -11.35 0.20
CA VAL A 33 -0.85 -9.91 0.22
C VAL A 33 -0.68 -9.33 1.63
N TYR A 34 0.00 -8.19 1.71
CA TYR A 34 0.39 -7.52 2.94
C TYR A 34 0.04 -6.04 2.87
N LEU A 35 -0.16 -5.43 4.04
CA LEU A 35 -0.28 -4.00 4.21
C LEU A 35 0.88 -3.47 5.04
N SER A 36 1.32 -2.24 4.77
CA SER A 36 2.23 -1.52 5.67
C SER A 36 1.44 -0.79 6.75
N ALA A 37 2.00 -0.69 7.96
CA ALA A 37 1.48 0.22 8.98
C ALA A 37 1.48 1.70 8.50
N VAL A 38 2.32 2.05 7.53
CA VAL A 38 2.31 3.37 6.86
C VAL A 38 0.98 3.59 6.15
N THR A 39 0.55 2.60 5.35
CA THR A 39 -0.74 2.62 4.66
C THR A 39 -1.91 2.74 5.62
N VAL A 40 -1.83 2.06 6.78
CA VAL A 40 -2.81 2.22 7.85
C VAL A 40 -2.88 3.66 8.34
N GLY A 41 -1.72 4.29 8.60
CA GLY A 41 -1.65 5.68 9.03
C GLY A 41 -2.18 6.67 7.99
N GLU A 42 -1.89 6.47 6.71
CA GLU A 42 -2.39 7.33 5.62
C GLU A 42 -3.91 7.23 5.48
N ILE A 43 -4.46 6.01 5.51
CA ILE A 43 -5.91 5.80 5.48
C ILE A 43 -6.57 6.44 6.71
N GLN A 44 -6.03 6.22 7.92
CA GLN A 44 -6.55 6.84 9.14
C GLN A 44 -6.56 8.37 9.04
N THR A 45 -5.49 8.95 8.50
CA THR A 45 -5.43 10.41 8.27
C THR A 45 -6.57 10.86 7.35
N GLY A 46 -6.84 10.12 6.28
CA GLY A 46 -7.99 10.36 5.41
C GLY A 46 -9.35 10.23 6.11
N ILE A 47 -9.48 9.29 7.05
CA ILE A 47 -10.67 9.12 7.89
C ILE A 47 -10.89 10.34 8.78
N GLU A 48 -9.85 10.87 9.42
CA GLU A 48 -9.96 12.07 10.26
C GLU A 48 -10.39 13.29 9.44
N PHE A 49 -9.85 13.45 8.22
CA PHE A 49 -10.30 14.50 7.30
C PHE A 49 -11.77 14.32 6.89
N ALA A 50 -12.23 13.09 6.69
CA ALA A 50 -13.64 12.82 6.42
C ALA A 50 -14.51 13.13 7.65
N ARG A 51 -14.05 12.79 8.86
CA ARG A 51 -14.77 13.01 10.13
C ARG A 51 -15.08 14.49 10.38
N ALA A 52 -14.17 15.37 10.00
CA ALA A 52 -14.38 16.82 10.07
C ALA A 52 -15.52 17.32 9.16
N LYS A 53 -15.93 16.54 8.16
CA LYS A 53 -16.98 16.90 7.19
C LYS A 53 -18.27 16.11 7.39
N ASP A 54 -18.15 14.82 7.68
CA ASP A 54 -19.24 13.86 7.82
C ASP A 54 -18.82 12.72 8.76
N ALA A 55 -19.32 12.76 9.99
CA ALA A 55 -19.02 11.78 11.02
C ALA A 55 -19.58 10.39 10.70
N SER A 56 -20.72 10.31 10.00
CA SER A 56 -21.31 9.03 9.59
C SER A 56 -20.43 8.35 8.55
N ARG A 57 -19.97 9.12 7.55
CA ARG A 57 -19.06 8.61 6.54
C ARG A 57 -17.72 8.17 7.12
N ALA A 58 -17.20 8.88 8.11
CA ALA A 58 -15.99 8.48 8.81
C ALA A 58 -16.19 7.17 9.59
N ALA A 59 -17.34 6.97 10.24
CA ALA A 59 -17.63 5.72 10.95
C ALA A 59 -17.71 4.51 10.00
N GLU A 60 -18.27 4.69 8.80
CA GLU A 60 -18.24 3.66 7.76
C GLU A 60 -16.82 3.31 7.31
N LEU A 61 -15.97 4.33 7.15
CA LEU A 61 -14.56 4.13 6.80
C LEU A 61 -13.79 3.42 7.91
N GLU A 62 -14.00 3.78 9.17
CA GLU A 62 -13.42 3.09 10.33
C GLU A 62 -13.80 1.61 10.36
N SER A 63 -15.08 1.30 10.19
CA SER A 63 -15.54 -0.10 10.17
C SER A 63 -14.94 -0.89 9.00
N TRP A 64 -14.83 -0.27 7.82
CA TRP A 64 -14.16 -0.88 6.68
C TRP A 64 -12.67 -1.13 6.96
N MET A 65 -11.98 -0.15 7.54
CA MET A 65 -10.55 -0.25 7.85
C MET A 65 -10.28 -1.36 8.87
N GLY A 66 -11.12 -1.49 9.90
CA GLY A 66 -11.06 -2.59 10.86
C GLY A 66 -11.12 -3.96 10.18
N LYS A 67 -12.12 -4.16 9.29
CA LYS A 67 -12.26 -5.42 8.52
C LYS A 67 -11.07 -5.68 7.60
N LEU A 68 -10.49 -4.64 7.01
CA LEU A 68 -9.30 -4.77 6.18
C LEU A 68 -8.10 -5.25 7.02
N MET A 69 -7.88 -4.66 8.19
CA MET A 69 -6.80 -5.07 9.11
C MET A 69 -7.02 -6.48 9.70
N ASP A 70 -8.27 -6.90 9.87
CA ASP A 70 -8.58 -8.27 10.32
C ASP A 70 -8.32 -9.32 9.23
N SER A 71 -8.43 -8.93 7.96
CA SER A 71 -8.31 -9.84 6.81
C SER A 71 -6.93 -9.84 6.16
N GLN A 72 -6.10 -8.84 6.42
CA GLN A 72 -4.78 -8.67 5.82
C GLN A 72 -3.70 -8.58 6.88
N ARG A 73 -2.51 -9.13 6.59
CA ARG A 73 -1.39 -9.05 7.51
C ARG A 73 -0.72 -7.67 7.42
N VAL A 74 -0.84 -6.89 8.50
CA VAL A 74 -0.20 -5.57 8.62
C VAL A 74 1.25 -5.74 9.13
N LEU A 75 2.20 -5.20 8.38
CA LEU A 75 3.63 -5.20 8.72
C LEU A 75 4.01 -3.91 9.45
N PRO A 76 4.70 -4.00 10.60
CA PRO A 76 5.06 -2.83 11.39
C PRO A 76 6.21 -2.04 10.75
N MET A 77 6.21 -0.72 10.97
CA MET A 77 7.36 0.14 10.68
C MET A 77 8.32 0.12 11.89
N ASP A 78 8.98 -1.01 12.11
CA ASP A 78 9.86 -1.20 13.27
C ASP A 78 11.27 -0.63 13.07
N THR A 79 12.15 -0.83 14.05
CA THR A 79 13.54 -0.36 13.99
C THR A 79 14.31 -0.92 12.78
N ALA A 80 14.07 -2.16 12.37
CA ALA A 80 14.75 -2.73 11.21
C ALA A 80 14.30 -2.01 9.94
N VAL A 81 12.99 -1.77 9.80
CA VAL A 81 12.44 -1.03 8.67
C VAL A 81 12.93 0.42 8.64
N PHE A 82 12.94 1.13 9.78
CA PHE A 82 13.46 2.50 9.84
C PHE A 82 14.97 2.61 9.52
N ARG A 83 15.76 1.58 9.82
CA ARG A 83 17.18 1.55 9.42
C ARG A 83 17.37 1.38 7.92
N VAL A 84 16.47 0.66 7.24
CA VAL A 84 16.48 0.56 5.77
C VAL A 84 15.99 1.87 5.16
N TRP A 85 14.90 2.42 5.67
CA TRP A 85 14.36 3.72 5.27
C TRP A 85 15.42 4.83 5.28
N GLY A 86 16.19 4.97 6.36
CA GLY A 86 17.26 5.96 6.44
C GLY A 86 18.37 5.77 5.40
N ARG A 87 18.65 4.53 4.99
CA ARG A 87 19.60 4.25 3.89
C ARG A 87 19.01 4.59 2.54
N LEU A 88 17.73 4.28 2.32
CA LEU A 88 17.03 4.57 1.07
C LEU A 88 16.97 6.07 0.78
N LEU A 89 16.76 6.90 1.82
CA LEU A 89 16.70 8.35 1.69
C LEU A 89 18.07 9.06 1.61
N TYR A 90 19.19 8.35 1.79
CA TYR A 90 20.50 8.98 1.74
C TYR A 90 20.74 9.66 0.39
N ARG A 91 20.81 10.99 0.40
CA ARG A 91 20.94 11.86 -0.79
C ARG A 91 19.75 11.78 -1.77
N ARG A 92 18.56 11.40 -1.27
CA ARG A 92 17.31 11.28 -2.05
C ARG A 92 16.15 11.98 -1.34
N TRP A 93 16.36 13.26 -0.98
CA TRP A 93 15.41 14.07 -0.21
C TRP A 93 14.17 14.50 -0.98
N ASP A 94 14.18 14.31 -2.29
CA ASP A 94 13.08 14.61 -3.19
C ASP A 94 12.07 13.46 -3.29
N VAL A 95 12.39 12.28 -2.74
CA VAL A 95 11.44 11.17 -2.63
C VAL A 95 10.45 11.45 -1.51
N ARG A 96 9.17 11.16 -1.76
CA ARG A 96 8.11 11.24 -0.76
C ARG A 96 8.42 10.28 0.40
N MET A 97 8.37 10.81 1.63
CA MET A 97 8.79 10.07 2.81
C MET A 97 7.97 8.78 3.00
N THR A 98 6.67 8.79 2.73
CA THR A 98 5.79 7.62 2.88
C THR A 98 6.11 6.52 1.86
N ASP A 99 6.39 6.85 0.60
CA ASP A 99 6.83 5.88 -0.41
C ASP A 99 8.15 5.22 0.01
N ALA A 100 9.09 6.00 0.53
CA ALA A 100 10.34 5.46 1.06
C ALA A 100 10.10 4.52 2.26
N MET A 101 9.07 4.76 3.08
CA MET A 101 8.73 3.88 4.21
C MET A 101 8.06 2.58 3.74
N ILE A 102 7.16 2.66 2.76
CA ILE A 102 6.56 1.48 2.11
C ILE A 102 7.66 0.65 1.43
N ALA A 103 8.54 1.29 0.65
CA ALA A 103 9.69 0.65 0.02
C ALA A 103 10.62 -0.02 1.04
N ALA A 104 10.93 0.65 2.16
CA ALA A 104 11.75 0.07 3.22
C ALA A 104 11.09 -1.18 3.82
N THR A 105 9.76 -1.14 4.01
CA THR A 105 8.98 -2.30 4.49
C THR A 105 9.11 -3.46 3.49
N ALA A 106 8.93 -3.18 2.20
CA ALA A 106 9.07 -4.17 1.14
C ALA A 106 10.48 -4.78 1.09
N VAL A 107 11.54 -3.98 1.23
CA VAL A 107 12.94 -4.47 1.25
C VAL A 107 13.19 -5.41 2.43
N VAL A 108 12.78 -5.03 3.65
CA VAL A 108 13.00 -5.86 4.84
C VAL A 108 12.30 -7.21 4.72
N HIS A 109 11.10 -7.22 4.14
CA HIS A 109 10.27 -8.41 4.03
C HIS A 109 10.38 -9.14 2.68
N ARG A 110 11.22 -8.65 1.76
CA ARG A 110 11.41 -9.18 0.39
C ARG A 110 10.09 -9.29 -0.38
N LEU A 111 9.35 -8.19 -0.39
CA LEU A 111 8.05 -8.07 -1.06
C LEU A 111 8.16 -7.20 -2.30
N THR A 112 7.26 -7.44 -3.26
CA THR A 112 7.03 -6.56 -4.41
C THR A 112 5.99 -5.50 -4.02
N VAL A 113 6.27 -4.22 -4.26
CA VAL A 113 5.32 -3.13 -4.01
C VAL A 113 4.28 -3.10 -5.14
N VAL A 114 3.00 -3.09 -4.79
CA VAL A 114 1.91 -3.00 -5.75
C VAL A 114 1.41 -1.56 -5.76
N THR A 115 1.63 -0.87 -6.88
CA THR A 115 1.42 0.58 -7.02
C THR A 115 1.07 0.92 -8.47
N GLY A 116 0.21 1.91 -8.68
CA GLY A 116 -0.04 2.47 -10.01
C GLY A 116 1.02 3.46 -10.48
N ASP A 117 1.95 3.83 -9.60
CA ASP A 117 3.02 4.78 -9.87
C ASP A 117 4.40 4.12 -9.60
N PRO A 118 4.84 3.18 -10.46
CA PRO A 118 6.12 2.50 -10.28
C PRO A 118 7.31 3.47 -10.32
N GLU A 119 7.20 4.59 -11.05
CA GLU A 119 8.27 5.59 -11.21
C GLU A 119 8.68 6.22 -9.88
N SER A 120 7.73 6.38 -8.95
CA SER A 120 7.99 6.86 -7.57
C SER A 120 8.94 5.95 -6.79
N TYR A 121 9.12 4.70 -7.22
CA TYR A 121 9.95 3.69 -6.54
C TYR A 121 11.25 3.36 -7.27
N ASP A 122 11.46 3.81 -8.51
CA ASP A 122 12.64 3.49 -9.33
C ASP A 122 13.95 3.78 -8.60
N ARG A 123 14.01 4.92 -7.90
CA ARG A 123 15.21 5.36 -7.17
C ARG A 123 15.40 4.66 -5.84
N LEU A 124 14.39 3.92 -5.37
CA LEU A 124 14.41 3.16 -4.12
C LEU A 124 14.88 1.72 -4.31
N GLY A 125 14.97 1.24 -5.57
CA GLY A 125 15.52 -0.07 -5.89
C GLY A 125 14.69 -1.22 -5.36
N VAL A 126 13.36 -1.05 -5.33
CA VAL A 126 12.39 -2.08 -4.95
C VAL A 126 11.66 -2.59 -6.18
N GLU A 127 11.28 -3.86 -6.16
CA GLU A 127 10.43 -4.42 -7.21
C GLU A 127 9.03 -3.83 -7.10
N THR A 128 8.47 -3.42 -8.25
CA THR A 128 7.11 -2.92 -8.35
C THR A 128 6.26 -3.77 -9.28
N LEU A 129 4.95 -3.77 -9.04
CA LEU A 129 3.94 -4.33 -9.92
C LEU A 129 2.82 -3.31 -10.07
N ASN A 130 2.46 -2.99 -11.32
CA ASN A 130 1.33 -2.13 -11.62
C ASN A 130 0.06 -2.96 -11.81
N PRO A 131 -0.92 -2.92 -10.89
CA PRO A 131 -2.13 -3.74 -10.98
C PRO A 131 -3.13 -3.22 -12.02
N TYR A 132 -2.88 -2.03 -12.60
CA TYR A 132 -3.73 -1.42 -13.62
C TYR A 132 -3.31 -1.79 -15.03
N GLU A 133 -2.13 -2.37 -15.19
CA GLU A 133 -1.68 -2.91 -16.46
C GLU A 133 -2.25 -4.32 -16.65
N LYS A 134 -2.64 -4.66 -17.88
CA LYS A 134 -3.09 -6.01 -18.19
C LYS A 134 -1.97 -6.98 -17.84
N VAL A 135 -2.28 -7.94 -16.97
CA VAL A 135 -1.49 -9.17 -16.85
C VAL A 135 -1.58 -9.84 -18.21
N ASN A 136 -0.58 -9.63 -19.07
CA ASN A 136 -0.42 -10.43 -20.27
C ASN A 136 -0.11 -11.85 -19.78
N GLY A 137 -1.16 -12.67 -19.67
CA GLY A 137 -1.06 -14.05 -19.27
C GLY A 137 -0.17 -14.80 -20.24
N ASN A 138 1.08 -15.02 -19.86
CA ASN A 138 1.85 -16.13 -20.39
C ASN A 138 1.65 -17.29 -19.43
N VAL A 139 0.82 -18.23 -19.92
CA VAL A 139 0.82 -19.65 -19.55
C VAL A 139 2.24 -20.21 -19.65
#